data_AF-A0A8C5ZJ26-F1
#
_entry.id   AF-A0A8C5ZJ26-F1
#
_cell.length_a   1.000
_cell.length_b   1.000
_cell.length_c   1.000
_cell.angle_alpha   90.00
_cell.angle_beta   90.00
_cell.angle_gamma   90.00
#
_symmetry.space_group_name_H-M   'P 1'
#
loop_
_entity.id
_entity.type
_entity.pdbx_description
1 polymer ?
#
loop_
_entity_poly.entity_id
_entity_poly.type
_entity_poly.pdbx_seq_one_letter_code
_entity_poly.pdbx_strand_id
1 'polypeptide(L)'
;MAKLTVLTLMGLGLALFRDHRSSYEERLNAFREVKPVELPNCNFVKGVEAGSEDIEILPNGLAFISSGLKYPGIKSFEPDKPGKILLMDLNEEDPAVLELKITGSKSDLSSFNPHGISTFTDEDNAVYLLVVNHPDFKSTVEVFKFQEEEKSLLHLKTIRHKLLPSPSTLTHLWITYPWIP
;
A
#
# COMPACT_ATOMS: atom_id res chain seq x y z
N MET A 1 -0.44 -39.14 -42.26
CA MET A 1 -0.88 -39.01 -40.85
C MET A 1 0.11 -38.18 -40.04
N ALA A 2 1.34 -38.64 -39.77
CA ALA A 2 2.30 -37.91 -38.91
C ALA A 2 2.59 -36.44 -39.31
N LYS A 3 2.80 -36.14 -40.59
CA LYS A 3 3.05 -34.77 -41.07
C LYS A 3 1.87 -33.82 -40.79
N LEU A 4 0.64 -34.31 -40.94
CA LEU A 4 -0.57 -33.53 -40.66
C LEU A 4 -0.70 -33.28 -39.15
N THR A 5 -0.45 -34.29 -38.32
CA THR A 5 -0.44 -34.15 -36.86
C THR A 5 0.57 -33.12 -36.37
N VAL A 6 1.79 -33.14 -36.92
CA VAL A 6 2.84 -32.15 -36.56
C VAL A 6 2.41 -30.74 -36.93
N LEU A 7 1.85 -30.53 -38.13
CA LEU A 7 1.34 -29.22 -38.55
C LEU A 7 0.19 -28.73 -37.66
N THR A 8 -0.73 -29.61 -37.28
CA THR A 8 -1.83 -29.27 -36.36
C THR A 8 -1.30 -28.84 -34.99
N LEU A 9 -0.35 -29.58 -34.42
CA LEU A 9 0.26 -29.23 -33.13
C LEU A 9 1.03 -27.90 -33.21
N MET A 10 1.75 -27.66 -34.29
CA MET A 10 2.44 -26.39 -34.52
C MET A 10 1.46 -25.22 -34.62
N GLY A 11 0.35 -25.38 -35.36
CA GLY A 11 -0.70 -24.38 -35.46
C GLY A 11 -1.35 -24.06 -34.12
N LEU A 12 -1.66 -25.09 -33.31
CA LEU A 12 -2.17 -24.91 -31.95
C LEU A 12 -1.16 -24.18 -31.05
N GLY A 13 0.12 -24.55 -31.11
CA GLY A 13 1.17 -23.89 -30.34
C GLY A 13 1.32 -22.40 -30.68
N LEU A 14 1.28 -22.06 -31.97
CA LEU A 14 1.34 -20.66 -32.43
C LEU A 14 0.10 -19.86 -32.01
N ALA A 15 -1.09 -20.47 -32.08
CA ALA A 15 -2.32 -19.82 -31.62
C ALA A 15 -2.26 -19.53 -30.11
N LEU A 16 -1.86 -20.51 -29.29
CA LEU A 16 -1.70 -20.33 -27.84
C LEU A 16 -0.66 -19.25 -27.51
N PHE A 17 0.48 -19.22 -28.21
CA PHE A 17 1.49 -18.21 -28.00
C PHE A 17 0.98 -16.80 -28.35
N ARG A 18 0.30 -16.65 -29.48
CA ARG A 18 -0.31 -15.39 -29.91
C ARG A 18 -1.34 -14.90 -28.89
N ASP A 19 -2.25 -15.77 -28.47
CA ASP A 19 -3.34 -15.41 -27.56
C ASP A 19 -2.79 -15.09 -26.16
N HIS A 20 -1.78 -15.83 -25.69
CA HIS A 20 -1.09 -15.52 -24.45
C HIS A 20 -0.37 -14.17 -24.51
N ARG A 21 0.34 -13.90 -25.61
CA ARG A 21 1.00 -12.60 -25.84
C ARG A 21 -0.02 -11.46 -25.87
N SER A 22 -1.11 -11.62 -26.61
CA SER A 22 -2.19 -10.62 -26.69
C SER A 22 -2.79 -10.37 -25.31
N SER A 23 -3.08 -11.42 -24.55
CA SER A 23 -3.59 -11.31 -23.18
C SER A 23 -2.59 -10.62 -22.26
N TYR A 24 -1.29 -10.88 -22.41
CA TYR A 24 -0.24 -10.24 -21.62
C TYR A 24 -0.14 -8.73 -21.93
N GLU A 25 -0.09 -8.37 -23.22
CA GLU A 25 -0.02 -6.98 -23.68
C GLU A 25 -1.25 -6.18 -23.23
N GLU A 26 -2.45 -6.78 -23.29
CA GLU A 26 -3.69 -6.17 -22.83
C GLU A 26 -3.74 -6.00 -21.31
N ARG A 27 -3.39 -7.04 -20.53
CA ARG A 27 -3.39 -6.99 -19.06
C ARG A 27 -2.40 -5.99 -18.49
N LEU A 28 -1.25 -5.80 -19.14
CA LEU A 28 -0.27 -4.78 -18.76
C LEU A 28 -0.57 -3.41 -19.34
N ASN A 29 -1.56 -3.31 -20.23
CA ASN A 29 -1.88 -2.09 -20.96
C ASN A 29 -0.64 -1.51 -21.68
N ALA A 30 0.17 -2.39 -22.28
CA ALA A 30 1.56 -2.11 -22.68
C ALA A 30 1.72 -0.97 -23.70
N PHE A 31 0.67 -0.66 -24.45
CA PHE A 31 0.64 0.38 -25.48
C PHE A 31 -0.17 1.61 -25.07
N ARG A 32 -0.55 1.73 -23.79
CA ARG A 32 -1.29 2.89 -23.30
C ARG A 32 -0.37 4.11 -23.22
N GLU A 33 -0.79 5.18 -23.88
CA GLU A 33 -0.22 6.51 -23.71
C GLU A 33 -1.09 7.37 -22.78
N VAL A 34 -0.46 8.31 -22.08
CA VAL A 34 -1.13 9.29 -21.22
C VAL A 34 -1.21 10.61 -21.97
N LYS A 35 -2.44 11.03 -22.31
CA LYS A 35 -2.66 12.39 -22.81
C LYS A 35 -2.60 13.36 -21.62
N PRO A 36 -1.79 14.42 -21.67
CA PRO A 36 -1.69 15.37 -20.57
C PRO A 36 -3.05 15.98 -20.22
N VAL A 37 -3.40 15.94 -18.94
CA VAL A 37 -4.52 16.69 -18.35
C VAL A 37 -3.90 17.54 -17.24
N GLU A 38 -3.68 18.81 -17.54
CA GLU A 38 -3.02 19.72 -16.62
C GLU A 38 -3.99 20.25 -15.57
N LEU A 39 -3.53 20.30 -14.32
CA LEU A 39 -4.21 20.99 -13.23
C LEU A 39 -3.39 22.23 -12.87
N PRO A 40 -4.03 23.38 -12.63
CA PRO A 40 -3.31 24.55 -12.14
C PRO A 40 -2.80 24.30 -10.72
N ASN A 41 -1.66 24.91 -10.37
CA ASN A 41 -1.14 24.98 -9.01
C ASN A 41 -0.82 23.63 -8.33
N CYS A 42 -0.31 22.65 -9.09
CA CYS A 42 0.24 21.43 -8.51
C CYS A 42 1.65 21.66 -7.94
N ASN A 43 1.87 21.25 -6.69
CA ASN A 43 3.17 21.29 -6.03
C ASN A 43 3.54 19.89 -5.54
N PHE A 44 4.82 19.53 -5.64
CA PHE A 44 5.33 18.32 -5.00
C PHE A 44 5.39 18.51 -3.48
N VAL A 45 4.91 17.52 -2.74
CA VAL A 45 5.01 17.49 -1.28
C VAL A 45 6.45 17.17 -0.89
N LYS A 46 7.15 18.16 -0.35
CA LYS A 46 8.57 18.03 0.03
C LYS A 46 8.74 16.94 1.09
N GLY A 47 9.69 16.02 0.90
CA GLY A 47 10.00 14.97 1.87
C GLY A 47 9.32 13.63 1.59
N VAL A 48 8.44 13.56 0.58
CA VAL A 48 7.81 12.32 0.09
C VAL A 48 8.55 11.82 -1.15
N GLU A 49 9.75 11.27 -0.95
CA GLU A 49 10.66 10.91 -2.06
C GLU A 49 10.69 9.41 -2.38
N ALA A 50 10.21 8.57 -1.45
CA ALA A 50 10.33 7.11 -1.51
C ALA A 50 8.98 6.40 -1.62
N GLY A 51 8.06 6.98 -2.40
CA GLY A 51 6.71 6.46 -2.63
C GLY A 51 5.69 6.91 -1.60
N SER A 52 4.43 6.93 -2.02
CA SER A 52 3.23 7.29 -1.23
C SER A 52 2.07 6.42 -1.71
N GLU A 53 2.19 5.10 -1.48
CA GLU A 53 1.38 4.10 -2.19
C GLU A 53 -0.10 4.18 -1.79
N ASP A 54 -0.38 4.44 -0.51
CA ASP A 54 -1.74 4.62 -0.01
C ASP A 54 -1.84 5.86 0.88
N ILE A 55 -3.01 6.51 0.85
CA ILE A 55 -3.31 7.76 1.55
C ILE A 55 -4.73 7.70 2.08
N GLU A 56 -4.91 8.15 3.30
CA GLU A 56 -6.24 8.25 3.90
C GLU A 56 -6.42 9.56 4.64
N ILE A 57 -7.55 10.22 4.36
CA ILE A 57 -7.86 11.56 4.87
C ILE A 57 -9.01 11.44 5.86
N LEU A 58 -8.76 11.84 7.10
CA LEU A 58 -9.78 11.95 8.13
C LEU A 58 -10.74 13.12 7.85
N PRO A 59 -11.96 13.10 8.41
CA PRO A 59 -12.92 14.21 8.25
C PRO A 59 -12.41 15.58 8.72
N ASN A 60 -11.43 15.62 9.62
CA ASN A 60 -10.82 16.86 10.12
C ASN A 60 -9.69 17.40 9.23
N GLY A 61 -9.36 16.75 8.12
CA GLY A 61 -8.32 17.19 7.18
C GLY A 61 -6.93 16.60 7.44
N LEU A 62 -6.73 15.82 8.50
CA LEU A 62 -5.48 15.08 8.69
C LEU A 62 -5.38 13.93 7.69
N ALA A 63 -4.26 13.83 7.00
CA ALA A 63 -3.97 12.80 6.01
C ALA A 63 -2.81 11.90 6.48
N PHE A 64 -3.07 10.59 6.58
CA PHE A 64 -2.03 9.58 6.75
C PHE A 64 -1.55 9.10 5.39
N ILE A 65 -0.23 8.90 5.26
CA ILE A 65 0.40 8.47 4.01
C ILE A 65 1.35 7.31 4.33
N SER A 66 1.16 6.16 3.68
CA SER A 66 2.14 5.08 3.74
C SER A 66 3.28 5.34 2.76
N SER A 67 4.53 5.24 3.22
CA SER A 67 5.69 5.59 2.42
C SER A 67 6.84 4.60 2.62
N GLY A 68 7.67 4.43 1.59
CA GLY A 68 8.84 3.54 1.63
C GLY A 68 8.52 2.06 1.40
N LEU A 69 7.40 1.74 0.74
CA LEU A 69 7.05 0.35 0.39
C LEU A 69 8.16 -0.29 -0.46
N LYS A 70 8.53 -1.50 -0.06
CA LYS A 70 9.42 -2.39 -0.81
C LYS A 70 8.67 -3.66 -1.16
N TYR A 71 8.46 -3.87 -2.45
CA TYR A 71 7.76 -5.04 -2.96
C TYR A 71 8.57 -5.74 -4.05
N PRO A 72 8.60 -7.08 -4.10
CA PRO A 72 9.33 -7.81 -5.13
C PRO A 72 8.96 -7.34 -6.55
N GLY A 73 9.98 -7.00 -7.35
CA GLY A 73 9.79 -6.52 -8.72
C GLY A 73 9.45 -5.03 -8.86
N ILE A 74 9.27 -4.29 -7.76
CA ILE A 74 9.04 -2.85 -7.76
C ILE A 74 10.34 -2.12 -7.40
N LYS A 75 10.64 -1.02 -8.11
CA LYS A 75 11.81 -0.18 -7.84
C LYS A 75 11.64 0.54 -6.50
N SER A 76 12.65 0.43 -5.63
CA SER A 76 12.78 1.26 -4.43
C SER A 76 13.90 2.29 -4.63
N PHE A 77 13.65 3.53 -4.20
CA PHE A 77 14.62 4.63 -4.20
C PHE A 77 15.42 4.72 -2.89
N GLU A 78 14.88 4.16 -1.80
CA GLU A 78 15.54 4.09 -0.48
C GLU A 78 15.55 2.65 0.05
N PRO A 79 16.29 1.72 -0.60
CA PRO A 79 16.25 0.30 -0.25
C PRO A 79 16.77 -0.02 1.16
N ASP A 80 17.61 0.86 1.73
CA ASP A 80 18.25 0.66 3.03
C ASP A 80 17.50 1.28 4.22
N LYS A 81 16.41 2.03 3.97
CA LYS A 81 15.61 2.70 5.03
C LYS A 81 14.31 1.94 5.29
N PRO A 82 13.85 1.80 6.54
CA PRO A 82 12.51 1.27 6.79
C PRO A 82 11.44 2.18 6.19
N GLY A 83 10.26 1.64 5.94
CA GLY A 83 9.12 2.46 5.58
C GLY A 83 8.60 3.27 6.76
N LYS A 84 7.63 4.14 6.50
CA LYS A 84 7.12 5.11 7.46
C LYS A 84 5.66 5.44 7.20
N ILE A 85 4.97 5.92 8.24
CA ILE A 85 3.69 6.60 8.10
C ILE A 85 3.93 8.09 8.27
N LEU A 86 3.53 8.87 7.28
CA LEU A 86 3.58 10.33 7.33
C LEU A 86 2.20 10.88 7.70
N LEU A 87 2.19 12.02 8.38
CA LEU A 87 1.02 12.83 8.67
C LEU A 87 1.15 14.17 7.95
N MET A 88 0.07 14.64 7.35
CA MET A 88 -0.04 15.95 6.74
C MET A 88 -1.37 16.60 7.15
N ASP A 89 -1.37 17.89 7.47
CA ASP A 89 -2.60 18.63 7.78
C ASP A 89 -3.06 19.42 6.55
N LEU A 90 -4.14 18.97 5.90
CA LEU A 90 -4.67 19.59 4.68
C LEU A 90 -5.39 20.92 4.91
N ASN A 91 -5.52 21.36 6.17
CA ASN A 91 -6.06 22.68 6.49
C ASN A 91 -4.98 23.79 6.40
N GLU A 92 -3.70 23.42 6.34
CA GLU A 92 -2.60 24.37 6.17
C GLU A 92 -2.50 24.88 4.72
N GLU A 93 -2.06 26.13 4.52
CA GLU A 93 -1.90 26.72 3.19
C GLU A 93 -0.78 26.05 2.37
N ASP A 94 0.33 25.69 3.02
CA ASP A 94 1.45 24.94 2.45
C ASP A 94 1.74 23.72 3.36
N PRO A 95 0.96 22.64 3.22
CA PRO A 95 0.96 21.55 4.18
C PRO A 95 2.25 20.74 4.13
N ALA A 96 2.93 20.64 5.28
CA ALA A 96 4.15 19.87 5.42
C ALA A 96 3.87 18.45 5.92
N VAL A 97 4.71 17.48 5.48
CA VAL A 97 4.66 16.12 6.02
C VAL A 97 5.53 15.97 7.25
N LEU A 98 5.01 15.22 8.22
CA LEU A 98 5.72 14.82 9.43
C LEU A 98 5.72 13.30 9.55
N GLU A 99 6.88 12.70 9.83
CA GLU A 99 6.97 11.26 10.11
C GLU A 99 6.40 10.97 11.50
N LEU A 100 5.39 10.08 11.58
CA LEU A 100 4.80 9.68 12.84
C LEU A 100 5.73 8.72 13.58
N LYS A 101 6.01 9.04 14.84
CA LYS A 101 6.78 8.15 15.71
C LYS A 101 5.95 6.93 16.07
N ILE A 102 6.47 5.73 15.83
CA ILE A 102 5.83 4.50 16.30
C ILE A 102 6.33 4.17 17.71
N THR A 103 5.40 3.91 18.63
CA THR A 103 5.68 3.54 20.03
C THR A 103 4.97 2.22 20.38
N GLY A 104 5.38 1.59 21.50
CA GLY A 104 4.72 0.38 22.01
C GLY A 104 4.95 -0.91 21.19
N SER A 105 5.57 -0.82 20.01
CA SER A 105 5.86 -1.98 19.19
C SER A 105 6.81 -2.94 19.89
N LYS A 106 6.42 -4.22 19.96
CA LYS A 106 7.28 -5.32 20.43
C LYS A 106 8.22 -5.85 19.35
N SER A 107 7.98 -5.46 18.10
CA SER A 107 8.71 -5.94 16.93
C SER A 107 9.70 -4.91 16.44
N ASP A 108 10.75 -5.39 15.78
CA ASP A 108 11.78 -4.52 15.21
C ASP A 108 11.20 -3.67 14.06
N LEU A 109 11.20 -2.36 14.26
CA LEU A 109 10.76 -1.38 13.28
C LEU A 109 11.71 -1.28 12.08
N SER A 110 12.92 -1.85 12.14
CA SER A 110 13.83 -1.92 11.00
C SER A 110 13.23 -2.68 9.80
N SER A 111 12.32 -3.61 10.08
CA SER A 111 11.60 -4.42 9.09
C SER A 111 10.24 -3.83 8.68
N PHE A 112 9.88 -2.66 9.22
CA PHE A 112 8.60 -2.03 8.90
C PHE A 112 8.54 -1.64 7.43
N ASN A 113 7.52 -2.15 6.74
CA ASN A 113 7.33 -2.06 5.30
C ASN A 113 5.83 -1.87 5.00
N PRO A 114 5.30 -0.66 5.24
CA PRO A 114 3.88 -0.36 5.13
C PRO A 114 3.44 -0.33 3.67
N HIS A 115 2.23 -0.82 3.41
CA HIS A 115 1.56 -0.87 2.11
C HIS A 115 0.22 -0.13 2.25
N GLY A 116 -0.91 -0.79 1.97
CA GLY A 116 -2.22 -0.17 2.16
C GLY A 116 -2.58 0.14 3.61
N ILE A 117 -3.38 1.18 3.81
CA ILE A 117 -3.82 1.69 5.12
C ILE A 117 -5.34 1.85 5.17
N SER A 118 -5.90 1.76 6.38
CA SER A 118 -7.31 2.11 6.64
C SER A 118 -7.45 2.68 8.05
N THR A 119 -8.33 3.65 8.24
CA THR A 119 -8.66 4.26 9.51
C THR A 119 -10.00 3.78 10.01
N PHE A 120 -10.14 3.81 11.33
CA PHE A 120 -11.39 3.62 12.03
C PHE A 120 -11.47 4.61 13.17
N THR A 121 -12.58 5.34 13.26
CA THR A 121 -12.88 6.19 14.40
C THR A 121 -13.92 5.49 15.27
N ASP A 122 -13.56 5.23 16.51
CA ASP A 122 -14.43 4.59 17.49
C ASP A 122 -15.42 5.60 18.11
N GLU A 123 -16.38 5.11 18.89
CA GLU A 123 -17.44 5.94 19.50
C GLU A 123 -16.90 7.04 20.42
N ASP A 124 -15.72 6.82 21.02
CA ASP A 124 -15.01 7.81 21.86
C ASP A 124 -14.16 8.80 21.05
N ASN A 125 -14.24 8.76 19.72
CA ASN A 125 -13.40 9.49 18.76
C ASN A 125 -11.93 9.05 18.74
N ALA A 126 -11.57 7.93 19.37
CA ALA A 126 -10.24 7.38 19.18
C ALA A 126 -10.05 6.95 17.72
N VAL A 127 -8.99 7.46 17.10
CA VAL A 127 -8.61 7.10 15.73
C VAL A 127 -7.65 5.93 15.78
N TYR A 128 -8.00 4.86 15.08
CA TYR A 128 -7.16 3.70 14.85
C TYR A 128 -6.69 3.70 13.41
N LEU A 129 -5.42 3.38 13.21
CA LEU A 129 -4.81 3.20 11.89
C LEU A 129 -4.40 1.74 11.74
N LEU A 130 -4.94 1.10 10.71
CA LEU A 130 -4.62 -0.25 10.31
C LEU A 130 -3.68 -0.18 9.12
N VAL A 131 -2.56 -0.88 9.21
CA VAL A 131 -1.49 -0.82 8.20
C VAL A 131 -1.18 -2.23 7.73
N VAL A 132 -1.38 -2.50 6.45
CA VAL A 132 -0.80 -3.68 5.80
C VAL A 132 0.72 -3.53 5.88
N ASN A 133 1.40 -4.53 6.41
CA ASN A 133 2.84 -4.51 6.59
C ASN A 133 3.47 -5.78 6.02
N HIS A 134 4.63 -5.61 5.39
CA HIS A 134 5.38 -6.68 4.74
C HIS A 134 6.79 -6.94 5.31
N PRO A 135 6.91 -7.28 6.60
CA PRO A 135 8.21 -7.52 7.22
C PRO A 135 8.80 -8.81 6.68
N ASP A 136 10.04 -8.77 6.18
CA ASP A 136 10.75 -9.91 5.57
C ASP A 136 9.90 -10.67 4.53
N PHE A 137 9.13 -9.94 3.70
CA PHE A 137 8.21 -10.48 2.69
C PHE A 137 7.08 -11.37 3.24
N LYS A 138 6.79 -11.28 4.54
CA LYS A 138 5.57 -11.84 5.14
C LYS A 138 4.44 -10.83 5.02
N SER A 139 3.26 -11.22 5.48
CA SER A 139 2.09 -10.35 5.48
C SER A 139 1.49 -10.25 6.87
N THR A 140 1.35 -9.03 7.35
CA THR A 140 0.72 -8.71 8.63
C THR A 140 -0.20 -7.50 8.47
N VAL A 141 -1.12 -7.33 9.42
CA VAL A 141 -1.83 -6.06 9.60
C VAL A 141 -1.46 -5.54 10.98
N GLU A 142 -0.84 -4.36 11.03
CA GLU A 142 -0.51 -3.67 12.27
C GLU A 142 -1.66 -2.73 12.64
N VAL A 143 -2.09 -2.79 13.89
CA VAL A 143 -3.14 -1.92 14.44
C VAL A 143 -2.48 -0.92 15.37
N PHE A 144 -2.65 0.36 15.05
CA PHE A 144 -2.16 1.47 15.85
C PHE A 144 -3.31 2.31 16.37
N LYS A 145 -3.15 2.88 17.56
CA LYS A 145 -3.94 4.03 18.01
C LYS A 145 -3.17 5.30 17.68
N PHE A 146 -3.82 6.23 16.99
CA PHE A 146 -3.25 7.54 16.73
C PHE A 146 -3.32 8.41 17.99
N GLN A 147 -2.20 9.04 18.31
CA GLN A 147 -2.04 9.97 19.42
C GLN A 147 -1.73 11.34 18.81
N GLU A 148 -2.78 12.15 18.63
CA GLU A 148 -2.71 13.39 17.86
C GLU A 148 -1.79 14.43 18.50
N GLU A 149 -1.88 14.62 19.82
CA GLU A 149 -1.06 15.59 20.56
C GLU A 149 0.44 15.26 20.46
N GLU A 150 0.80 13.98 20.61
CA GLU A 150 2.18 13.50 20.52
C GLU A 150 2.66 13.28 19.08
N LYS A 151 1.76 13.37 18.10
CA LYS A 151 2.00 13.00 16.68
C LYS A 151 2.68 11.62 16.58
N SER A 152 2.08 10.63 17.25
CA SER A 152 2.61 9.27 17.31
C SER A 152 1.56 8.19 17.06
N LEU A 153 2.04 7.00 16.71
CA LEU A 153 1.25 5.79 16.54
C LEU A 153 1.61 4.79 17.63
N LEU A 154 0.69 4.57 18.57
CA LEU A 154 0.84 3.54 19.59
C LEU A 154 0.46 2.19 18.98
N HIS A 155 1.43 1.29 18.82
CA HIS A 155 1.17 -0.08 18.36
C HIS A 155 0.37 -0.85 19.41
N LEU A 156 -0.73 -1.44 18.99
CA LEU A 156 -1.60 -2.24 19.84
C LEU A 156 -1.49 -3.72 19.55
N LYS A 157 -1.46 -4.09 18.26
CA LYS A 157 -1.60 -5.48 17.84
C LYS A 157 -1.04 -5.72 16.45
N THR A 158 -0.44 -6.89 16.29
CA THR A 158 -0.11 -7.46 14.98
C THR A 158 -1.09 -8.59 14.68
N ILE A 159 -1.81 -8.48 13.56
CA ILE A 159 -2.73 -9.50 13.07
C ILE A 159 -2.04 -10.32 11.97
N ARG A 160 -2.13 -11.64 12.11
CA ARG A 160 -1.67 -12.61 11.11
C ARG A 160 -2.72 -13.68 10.96
N HIS A 161 -3.04 -14.06 9.74
CA HIS A 161 -4.02 -15.11 9.51
C HIS A 161 -3.73 -15.88 8.22
N LYS A 162 -4.09 -17.17 8.18
CA LYS A 162 -3.88 -18.03 6.99
C LYS A 162 -4.65 -17.55 5.76
N LEU A 163 -5.77 -16.84 5.98
CA LEU A 163 -6.57 -16.23 4.92
C LEU A 163 -6.05 -14.85 4.48
N LEU A 164 -4.96 -14.35 5.08
CA LEU A 164 -4.30 -13.11 4.71
C LEU A 164 -2.87 -13.38 4.20
N PRO A 165 -2.68 -14.18 3.13
CA PRO A 165 -1.34 -14.54 2.66
C PRO A 165 -0.63 -13.37 1.98
N SER A 166 -1.36 -12.50 1.28
CA SER A 166 -0.83 -11.38 0.47
C SER A 166 -1.85 -10.23 0.35
N PRO A 167 -2.26 -9.59 1.46
CA PRO A 167 -3.06 -8.38 1.38
C PRO A 167 -2.24 -7.26 0.72
N SER A 168 -2.88 -6.49 -0.17
CA SER A 168 -2.29 -5.26 -0.74
C SER A 168 -2.85 -4.02 -0.03
N THR A 169 -4.17 -3.99 0.15
CA THR A 169 -4.91 -2.98 0.91
C THR A 169 -5.95 -3.66 1.79
N LEU A 170 -6.55 -2.89 2.69
CA LEU A 170 -7.67 -3.29 3.53
C LEU A 170 -8.65 -2.13 3.64
N THR A 171 -9.92 -2.43 3.84
CA THR A 171 -10.92 -1.43 4.21
C THR A 171 -11.50 -1.86 5.55
N HIS A 172 -11.71 -0.90 6.46
CA HIS A 172 -12.27 -1.12 7.79
C HIS A 172 -13.51 -2.05 7.81
N LEU A 173 -14.29 -2.08 6.73
CA LEU A 173 -15.47 -2.95 6.56
C LEU A 173 -15.22 -4.44 6.87
N TRP A 174 -13.98 -4.92 6.87
CA TRP A 174 -13.63 -6.32 7.15
C TRP A 174 -13.29 -6.63 8.62
N ILE A 175 -13.21 -5.63 9.51
CA ILE A 175 -12.71 -5.81 10.88
C ILE A 175 -13.77 -5.49 11.95
N THR A 176 -15.03 -5.29 11.57
CA THR A 176 -16.12 -5.24 12.53
C THR A 176 -16.46 -6.66 13.02
N TYR A 177 -16.27 -6.90 14.33
CA TYR A 177 -16.58 -8.10 15.15
C TYR A 177 -15.59 -9.28 15.03
N PRO A 178 -14.85 -9.74 16.07
CA PRO A 178 -14.64 -9.30 17.47
C PRO A 178 -13.13 -9.13 17.80
N TRP A 179 -12.33 -8.57 16.87
CA TRP A 179 -10.85 -8.63 16.93
C TRP A 179 -10.16 -7.42 17.56
N ILE A 180 -10.92 -6.37 17.86
CA ILE A 180 -10.49 -5.17 18.58
C ILE A 180 -11.06 -5.31 20.01
N PRO A 181 -10.19 -5.39 21.04
CA PRO A 181 -10.62 -5.54 22.43
C PRO A 181 -11.31 -4.30 22.99
#